data_AF-A0A1J3E882-F1
#
_entry.id   AF-A0A1J3E882-F1
#
_cell.length_a   1.000
_cell.length_b   1.000
_cell.length_c   1.000
_cell.angle_alpha   90.00
_cell.angle_beta   90.00
_cell.angle_gamma   90.00
#
_symmetry.space_group_name_H-M   'P 1'
#
loop_
_entity.id
_entity.type
_entity.pdbx_description
1 polymer ?
#
loop_
_entity_poly.entity_id
_entity_poly.type
_entity_poly.pdbx_seq_one_letter_code
_entity_poly.pdbx_strand_id
1 'polypeptide(L)'
;TQVQSSRKDLLATKFENLTMDEHESLADFTSRLSALVQESRTLGKEYKDTKLVKKLLRCLPSKFTPYKAGLSANPISESITYDEMVGKL
;
A
#
# COMPACT_ATOMS: atom_id res chain seq x y z
N THR A 1 -12.20 -22.87 7.25
CA THR A 1 -13.61 -22.56 7.54
C THR A 1 -14.10 -21.50 6.58
N GLN A 2 -15.34 -21.59 6.10
CA GLN A 2 -15.95 -20.66 5.13
C GLN A 2 -15.85 -19.17 5.55
N VAL A 3 -15.84 -18.89 6.85
CA VAL A 3 -15.69 -17.54 7.42
C VAL A 3 -14.31 -16.93 7.17
N GLN A 4 -13.24 -17.73 7.26
CA GLN A 4 -11.87 -17.22 7.05
C GLN A 4 -11.59 -16.89 5.59
N SER A 5 -12.16 -17.64 4.64
CA SER A 5 -12.10 -17.31 3.21
C SER A 5 -12.83 -16.00 2.91
N SER A 6 -14.05 -15.82 3.41
CA SER A 6 -14.82 -14.58 3.20
C SER A 6 -14.11 -13.35 3.78
N ARG A 7 -13.42 -13.47 4.92
CA ARG A 7 -12.64 -12.37 5.50
C ARG A 7 -11.39 -12.04 4.68
N LYS A 8 -10.68 -13.04 4.14
CA LYS A 8 -9.54 -12.83 3.23
C LYS A 8 -9.97 -12.11 1.95
N ASP A 9 -11.12 -12.48 1.39
CA ASP A 9 -11.67 -11.87 0.19
C ASP A 9 -12.06 -10.41 0.46
N LEU A 10 -12.70 -10.13 1.61
CA LEU A 10 -13.01 -8.76 2.03
C LEU A 10 -11.74 -7.90 2.16
N LEU A 11 -10.68 -8.41 2.79
CA LEU A 11 -9.43 -7.68 2.93
C LEU A 11 -8.72 -7.48 1.59
N ALA A 12 -8.80 -8.45 0.69
CA ALA A 12 -8.31 -8.27 -0.68
C ALA A 12 -9.05 -7.12 -1.38
N THR A 13 -10.39 -7.09 -1.30
CA THR A 13 -11.20 -6.02 -1.87
C THR A 13 -10.87 -4.66 -1.25
N LYS A 14 -10.74 -4.58 0.09
CA LYS A 14 -10.32 -3.34 0.78
C LYS A 14 -8.94 -2.88 0.33
N PHE A 15 -7.99 -3.81 0.19
CA PHE A 15 -6.67 -3.51 -0.33
C PHE A 15 -6.76 -2.97 -1.76
N GLU A 16 -7.43 -3.65 -2.69
CA GLU A 16 -7.51 -3.21 -4.09
C GLU A 16 -8.23 -1.86 -4.24
N ASN A 17 -9.27 -1.60 -3.46
CA ASN A 17 -10.02 -0.33 -3.49
C ASN A 17 -9.37 0.79 -2.65
N LEU A 18 -8.30 0.50 -1.90
CA LEU A 18 -7.62 1.51 -1.10
C LEU A 18 -7.10 2.63 -2.00
N THR A 19 -7.40 3.87 -1.64
CA THR A 19 -6.87 5.10 -2.22
C THR A 19 -6.66 6.13 -1.11
N MET A 20 -5.75 7.07 -1.33
CA MET A 20 -5.54 8.20 -0.43
C MET A 20 -6.51 9.32 -0.80
N ASP A 21 -7.16 9.92 0.20
CA ASP A 21 -8.05 11.05 -0.02
C ASP A 21 -7.26 12.35 -0.24
N GLU A 22 -7.86 13.35 -0.90
CA GLU A 22 -7.16 14.61 -1.22
C GLU A 22 -6.72 15.38 0.03
N HIS A 23 -7.52 15.31 1.10
CA HIS A 23 -7.31 15.98 2.38
C HIS A 23 -6.65 15.10 3.44
N GLU A 24 -6.42 13.82 3.13
CA GLU A 24 -5.75 12.90 4.05
C GLU A 24 -4.25 13.18 4.09
N SER A 25 -3.63 13.00 5.25
CA SER A 25 -2.18 13.06 5.40
C SER A 25 -1.52 11.76 4.92
N LEU A 26 -0.27 11.82 4.47
CA LEU A 26 0.45 10.61 4.08
C LEU A 26 0.56 9.62 5.25
N ALA A 27 0.80 10.12 6.47
CA ALA A 27 0.93 9.30 7.67
C ALA A 27 -0.36 8.53 8.00
N ASP A 28 -1.51 9.18 7.85
CA ASP A 28 -2.82 8.54 8.05
C ASP A 28 -3.04 7.43 7.01
N PHE A 29 -2.76 7.75 5.74
CA PHE A 29 -2.88 6.80 4.65
C PHE A 29 -2.00 5.56 4.85
N THR A 30 -0.71 5.75 5.15
CA THR A 30 0.23 4.65 5.36
C THR A 30 -0.14 3.83 6.58
N SER A 31 -0.67 4.45 7.63
CA SER A 31 -1.18 3.74 8.82
C SER A 31 -2.36 2.83 8.46
N ARG A 32 -3.31 3.29 7.63
CA ARG A 32 -4.42 2.45 7.13
C ARG A 32 -3.94 1.30 6.28
N LEU A 33 -2.99 1.53 5.38
CA LEU A 33 -2.39 0.49 4.56
C LEU A 33 -1.68 -0.57 5.42
N SER A 34 -0.86 -0.15 6.38
CA SER A 34 -0.17 -1.04 7.33
C SER A 34 -1.15 -1.86 8.16
N ALA A 35 -2.25 -1.27 8.62
CA ALA A 35 -3.30 -1.99 9.35
C ALA A 35 -3.94 -3.11 8.49
N LEU A 36 -4.24 -2.84 7.22
CA LEU A 36 -4.78 -3.85 6.30
C LEU A 36 -3.79 -4.99 6.00
N VAL A 37 -2.51 -4.65 5.86
CA VAL A 37 -1.44 -5.63 5.65
C VAL A 37 -1.28 -6.51 6.89
N GLN A 38 -1.28 -5.90 8.08
CA GLN A 38 -1.17 -6.62 9.34
C GLN A 38 -2.37 -7.56 9.55
N GLU A 39 -3.60 -7.10 9.30
CA GLU A 39 -4.79 -7.97 9.40
C GLU A 39 -4.71 -9.14 8.41
N SER A 40 -4.29 -8.87 7.17
CA SER A 40 -4.10 -9.92 6.16
C SER A 40 -3.04 -10.94 6.58
N ARG A 41 -1.94 -10.47 7.19
CA ARG A 41 -0.86 -11.32 7.71
C ARG A 41 -1.35 -12.24 8.81
N THR A 42 -2.21 -11.76 9.72
CA THR A 42 -2.81 -12.62 10.76
C THR A 42 -3.70 -13.74 10.19
N LEU A 43 -4.19 -13.58 8.95
CA LEU A 43 -4.92 -14.63 8.23
C LEU A 43 -3.99 -15.49 7.34
N GLY A 44 -2.68 -15.29 7.38
CA GLY A 44 -1.70 -16.03 6.59
C GLY A 44 -1.55 -15.53 5.15
N LYS A 45 -1.91 -14.28 4.87
CA LYS A 45 -1.66 -13.63 3.58
C LYS A 45 -0.61 -12.53 3.75
N GLU A 46 0.58 -12.76 3.23
CA GLU A 46 1.67 -11.79 3.27
C GLU A 46 1.77 -11.00 1.96
N TYR A 47 2.06 -9.72 2.07
CA TYR A 47 2.29 -8.82 0.94
C TYR A 47 3.78 -8.51 0.87
N LYS A 48 4.39 -8.71 -0.31
CA LYS A 48 5.78 -8.32 -0.56
C LYS A 48 5.91 -6.81 -0.61
N ASP A 49 7.05 -6.27 -0.18
CA ASP A 49 7.35 -4.83 -0.24
C ASP A 49 7.13 -4.24 -1.61
N THR A 50 7.61 -4.90 -2.68
CA THR A 50 7.40 -4.43 -4.06
C THR A 50 5.91 -4.24 -4.39
N LYS A 51 5.02 -5.09 -3.86
CA LYS A 51 3.57 -4.95 -4.05
C LYS A 51 3.02 -3.79 -3.23
N LEU A 52 3.50 -3.58 -2.01
CA LEU A 52 3.09 -2.47 -1.14
C LEU A 52 3.56 -1.11 -1.68
N VAL A 53 4.82 -1.02 -2.13
CA VAL A 53 5.39 0.18 -2.78
C VAL A 53 4.59 0.55 -4.04
N LYS A 54 4.34 -0.42 -4.93
CA LYS A 54 3.52 -0.20 -6.14
C LYS A 54 2.09 0.22 -5.77
N LYS A 55 1.51 -0.34 -4.69
CA LYS A 55 0.19 0.04 -4.21
C LYS A 55 0.18 1.48 -3.68
N LEU A 56 1.10 1.83 -2.79
CA LEU A 56 1.28 3.18 -2.24
C LEU A 56 1.35 4.21 -3.37
N LEU A 57 2.26 4.03 -4.33
CA LEU A 57 2.44 4.94 -5.47
C LEU A 57 1.16 5.12 -6.31
N ARG A 58 0.37 4.05 -6.50
CA ARG A 58 -0.91 4.13 -7.25
C ARG A 58 -1.98 4.90 -6.47
N CYS A 59 -2.01 4.77 -5.15
CA CYS A 59 -2.99 5.41 -4.28
C CYS A 59 -2.70 6.90 -4.03
N LEU A 60 -1.47 7.37 -4.23
CA LEU A 60 -1.11 8.77 -4.02
C LEU A 60 -1.86 9.71 -5.00
N PRO A 61 -2.42 10.83 -4.51
CA PRO A 61 -3.10 11.82 -5.34
C PRO A 61 -2.17 12.49 -6.34
N SER A 62 -2.75 13.19 -7.33
CA SER A 62 -2.02 13.87 -8.40
C SER A 62 -1.00 14.91 -7.91
N LYS A 63 -1.18 15.47 -6.70
CA LYS A 63 -0.20 16.36 -6.06
C LYS A 63 1.20 15.72 -5.88
N PHE A 64 1.28 14.39 -5.84
CA PHE A 64 2.54 13.64 -5.77
C PHE A 64 3.10 13.23 -7.14
N THR A 65 2.52 13.69 -8.25
CA THR A 65 2.94 13.29 -9.62
C THR A 65 4.45 13.45 -9.88
N PRO A 66 5.12 14.55 -9.50
CA PRO A 66 6.57 14.68 -9.71
C PRO A 66 7.37 13.59 -8.98
N TYR A 67 6.98 13.27 -7.74
CA TYR A 67 7.60 12.21 -6.95
C TYR A 67 7.34 10.82 -7.54
N LYS A 68 6.09 10.54 -7.95
CA LYS A 68 5.71 9.28 -8.62
C LYS A 68 6.53 9.05 -9.89
N ALA A 69 6.71 10.09 -10.71
CA ALA A 69 7.47 9.98 -11.95
C ALA A 69 8.93 9.60 -11.69
N GLY A 70 9.60 10.30 -10.77
CA GLY A 70 11.00 10.01 -10.40
C GLY A 70 11.20 8.60 -9.84
N LEU A 71 10.26 8.11 -9.04
CA LEU A 71 10.31 6.77 -8.45
C LEU A 71 9.96 5.65 -9.44
N SER A 72 8.98 5.87 -10.32
CA SER A 72 8.59 4.89 -11.36
C SER A 72 9.64 4.70 -12.45
N ALA A 73 10.42 5.75 -12.76
CA ALA A 73 11.50 5.71 -13.73
C ALA A 73 12.77 5.04 -13.17
N ASN A 74 12.79 4.72 -11.88
CA ASN A 74 13.98 4.21 -11.19
C ASN A 74 13.81 2.73 -10.79
N PRO A 75 14.79 1.86 -11.10
CA PRO A 75 14.84 0.48 -10.57
C PRO A 75 14.76 0.37 -9.05
N ILE A 76 15.06 1.45 -8.30
CA ILE A 76 14.98 1.51 -6.84
C ILE A 76 13.59 1.11 -6.32
N SER A 77 12.51 1.37 -7.07
CA SER A 77 11.15 0.97 -6.65
C SER A 77 10.94 -0.55 -6.57
N GLU A 78 11.87 -1.34 -7.09
CA GLU A 78 11.84 -2.81 -7.04
C GLU A 78 12.73 -3.41 -5.94
N SER A 79 13.69 -2.63 -5.41
CA SER A 79 14.65 -3.07 -4.40
C SER A 79 14.49 -2.41 -3.03
N ILE A 80 13.70 -1.34 -2.93
CA ILE A 80 13.42 -0.62 -1.68
C ILE A 80 12.30 -1.30 -0.87
N THR A 81 12.41 -1.24 0.46
CA THR A 81 11.36 -1.72 1.36
C THR A 81 10.18 -0.74 1.41
N TYR A 82 9.02 -1.22 1.87
CA TYR A 82 7.85 -0.35 2.05
C TYR A 82 8.13 0.80 3.03
N ASP A 83 8.79 0.53 4.15
CA ASP A 83 9.05 1.54 5.18
C ASP A 83 10.02 2.62 4.70
N GLU A 84 11.07 2.25 3.97
CA GLU A 84 11.99 3.21 3.35
C GLU A 84 11.29 4.06 2.29
N MET A 85 10.35 3.48 1.54
CA MET A 85 9.54 4.22 0.58
C MET A 85 8.64 5.26 1.27
N VAL A 86 8.01 4.90 2.37
CA VAL A 86 7.21 5.82 3.18
C VAL A 86 8.06 6.98 3.69
N GLY A 87 9.30 6.72 4.11
CA GLY A 87 10.23 7.77 4.57
C GLY A 87 10.77 8.69 3.46
N LYS A 88 10.62 8.34 2.17
CA LYS A 88 11.08 9.15 1.03
C LYS A 88 10.01 10.08 0.45
N LEU A 89 8.75 9.90 0.85
CA LEU A 89 7.59 10.67 0.40
C LEU A 89 7.27 11.80 1.38
#